data_AF-S6G8S7-F1
#
_entry.id   AF-S6G8S7-F1
#
_cell.length_a   1.000
_cell.length_b   1.000
_cell.length_c   1.000
_cell.angle_alpha   90.00
_cell.angle_beta   90.00
_cell.angle_gamma   90.00
#
_symmetry.space_group_name_H-M   'P 1'
#
loop_
_entity.id
_entity.type
_entity.pdbx_description
1 polymer ?
#
loop_
_entity_poly.entity_id
_entity_poly.type
_entity_poly.pdbx_seq_one_letter_code
_entity_poly.pdbx_strand_id
1 'polypeptide(L)'
;MKKFPFNEDFAEAVGILCMDANDEAARIGDHKEVYFQKPEGGALSLVNFWIKKWAFQRGANFTNLAADIIFDLSTKNKFTDGNKRTALLTVLYFFKMSGFWVVQPNPVDYWDKLIENVVEEFEQSKDPEEIKQKLREQILENLISVDPKYEDVTEETEIDPESEIITAEYVKSNMRLWQQEVREDEVIMESLKRLSVK
;
A
#
# COMPACT_ATOMS: atom_id res chain seq x y z
N MET A 1 -4.83 3.50 17.65
CA MET A 1 -4.11 3.61 16.36
C MET A 1 -2.62 3.58 16.66
N LYS A 2 -1.82 2.73 16.01
CA LYS A 2 -0.35 2.88 16.07
C LYS A 2 -0.04 4.25 15.45
N LYS A 3 0.69 5.13 16.15
CA LYS A 3 1.24 6.31 15.48
C LYS A 3 2.10 5.80 14.33
N PHE A 4 1.96 6.36 13.14
CA PHE A 4 2.87 6.08 12.04
C PHE A 4 4.08 6.98 12.27
N PRO A 5 5.17 6.49 12.88
CA PRO A 5 6.32 7.34 13.02
C PRO A 5 6.86 7.47 11.61
N PHE A 6 6.65 8.60 10.94
CA PHE A 6 7.22 8.84 9.62
C PHE A 6 8.74 9.07 9.75
N ASN A 7 9.44 8.05 10.24
CA ASN A 7 10.86 8.01 10.58
C ASN A 7 11.59 6.97 9.71
N GLU A 8 12.89 6.81 9.92
CA GLU A 8 13.73 5.90 9.12
C GLU A 8 13.34 4.43 9.30
N ASP A 9 13.03 3.99 10.54
CA ASP A 9 12.61 2.61 10.81
C ASP A 9 11.32 2.24 10.08
N PHE A 10 10.38 3.18 9.99
CA PHE A 10 9.13 2.99 9.27
C PHE A 10 9.33 3.04 7.76
N ALA A 11 10.25 3.87 7.26
CA ALA A 11 10.66 3.83 5.86
C ALA A 11 11.29 2.49 5.48
N GLU A 12 12.12 1.91 6.35
CA GLU A 12 12.67 0.57 6.15
C GLU A 12 11.54 -0.48 6.13
N ALA A 13 10.62 -0.42 7.09
CA ALA A 13 9.47 -1.32 7.18
C ALA A 13 8.62 -1.30 5.89
N VAL A 14 8.22 -0.11 5.42
CA VAL A 14 7.46 0.08 4.18
C VAL A 14 8.29 -0.35 2.95
N GLY A 15 9.61 -0.13 2.98
CA GLY A 15 10.53 -0.60 1.96
C GLY A 15 10.52 -2.12 1.81
N ILE A 16 10.53 -2.85 2.93
CA ILE A 16 10.40 -4.32 2.94
C ILE A 16 9.07 -4.75 2.32
N LEU A 17 7.96 -4.11 2.70
CA LEU A 17 6.64 -4.44 2.12
C LEU A 17 6.65 -4.33 0.59
N CYS A 18 7.21 -3.23 0.07
CA CYS A 18 7.26 -2.94 -1.36
C CYS A 18 8.12 -3.96 -2.13
N MET A 19 9.27 -4.35 -1.57
CA MET A 19 10.16 -5.31 -2.20
C MET A 19 9.59 -6.73 -2.18
N ASP A 20 9.05 -7.17 -1.04
CA ASP A 20 8.42 -8.49 -0.94
C ASP A 20 7.15 -8.58 -1.79
N ALA A 21 6.37 -7.49 -1.89
CA ALA A 21 5.23 -7.39 -2.79
C ALA A 21 5.63 -7.56 -4.27
N ASN A 22 6.74 -6.97 -4.68
CA ASN A 22 7.26 -7.12 -6.04
C ASN A 22 7.68 -8.57 -6.34
N ASP A 23 8.39 -9.21 -5.40
CA ASP A 23 8.80 -10.61 -5.53
C ASP A 23 7.59 -11.56 -5.62
N GLU A 24 6.52 -11.28 -4.86
CA GLU A 24 5.26 -12.02 -4.94
C GLU A 24 4.51 -11.74 -6.25
N ALA A 25 4.44 -10.48 -6.69
CA ALA A 25 3.80 -10.10 -7.95
C ALA A 25 4.40 -10.86 -9.15
N ALA A 26 5.72 -11.08 -9.14
CA ALA A 26 6.44 -11.86 -10.13
C ALA A 26 6.02 -13.34 -10.19
N ARG A 27 5.60 -13.92 -9.05
CA ARG A 27 5.19 -15.33 -8.95
C ARG A 27 3.75 -15.56 -9.39
N ILE A 28 2.93 -14.51 -9.40
CA ILE A 28 1.50 -14.58 -9.75
C ILE A 28 1.27 -14.48 -11.26
N GLY A 29 2.20 -13.85 -12.00
CA GLY A 29 2.10 -13.76 -13.45
C GLY A 29 2.44 -15.06 -14.17
N ASP A 30 1.76 -15.33 -15.30
CA ASP A 30 2.06 -16.49 -16.17
C ASP A 30 3.40 -16.33 -16.93
N HIS A 31 3.95 -15.11 -16.97
CA HIS A 31 5.19 -14.81 -17.68
C HIS A 31 6.38 -14.73 -16.72
N LYS A 32 7.44 -15.47 -17.03
CA LYS A 32 8.74 -15.47 -16.31
C LYS A 32 9.54 -14.18 -16.56
N GLU A 33 8.91 -13.01 -16.49
CA GLU A 33 9.66 -11.77 -16.60
C GLU A 33 10.46 -11.50 -15.31
N VAL A 34 11.62 -10.86 -15.46
CA VAL A 34 12.49 -10.54 -14.34
C VAL A 34 12.06 -9.21 -13.74
N TYR A 35 11.57 -9.22 -12.50
CA TYR A 35 11.07 -8.03 -11.82
C TYR A 35 12.22 -7.35 -11.08
N PHE A 36 12.89 -6.42 -11.75
CA PHE A 36 13.90 -5.56 -11.13
C PHE A 36 13.42 -4.12 -11.05
N GLN A 37 13.99 -3.36 -10.11
CA GLN A 37 13.70 -1.94 -9.99
C GLN A 37 14.26 -1.17 -11.20
N LYS A 38 13.52 -0.16 -11.66
CA LYS A 38 13.90 0.74 -12.73
C LYS A 38 13.70 2.20 -12.30
N PRO A 39 14.78 2.98 -12.11
CA PRO A 39 16.19 2.57 -11.98
C PRO A 39 16.43 1.74 -10.70
N GLU A 40 17.61 1.14 -10.57
CA GLU A 40 18.05 0.49 -9.32
C GLU A 40 17.92 1.47 -8.14
N GLY A 41 17.34 1.02 -7.03
CA GLY A 41 17.04 1.87 -5.87
C GLY A 41 15.86 2.83 -6.06
N GLY A 42 15.18 2.82 -7.22
CA GLY A 42 14.07 3.70 -7.54
C GLY A 42 12.84 3.51 -6.63
N ALA A 43 12.55 2.27 -6.21
CA ALA A 43 11.43 1.99 -5.29
C ALA A 43 11.75 2.45 -3.86
N LEU A 44 12.97 2.19 -3.37
CA LEU A 44 13.42 2.66 -2.05
C LEU A 44 13.48 4.19 -1.97
N SER A 45 13.92 4.84 -3.05
CA SER A 45 13.93 6.30 -3.14
C SER A 45 12.51 6.88 -3.07
N LEU A 46 11.55 6.18 -3.67
CA LEU A 46 10.14 6.55 -3.64
C LEU A 46 9.53 6.38 -2.25
N VAL A 47 9.81 5.27 -1.57
CA VAL A 47 9.39 5.04 -0.18
C VAL A 47 9.93 6.15 0.74
N ASN A 48 11.23 6.43 0.67
CA ASN A 48 11.85 7.50 1.45
C ASN A 48 11.22 8.87 1.14
N PHE A 49 10.85 9.12 -0.10
CA PHE A 49 10.13 10.33 -0.48
C PHE A 49 8.76 10.42 0.18
N TRP A 50 7.94 9.36 0.17
CA TRP A 50 6.64 9.36 0.84
C TRP A 50 6.77 9.62 2.34
N ILE A 51 7.67 8.89 3.00
CA ILE A 51 7.84 9.03 4.45
C ILE A 51 8.30 10.43 4.81
N LYS A 52 9.28 10.99 4.08
CA LYS A 52 9.72 12.38 4.29
C LYS A 52 8.61 13.40 4.00
N LYS A 53 7.80 13.20 2.95
CA LYS A 53 6.66 14.08 2.63
C LYS A 53 5.70 14.19 3.82
N TRP A 54 5.34 13.07 4.42
CA TRP A 54 4.33 13.02 5.48
C TRP A 54 4.90 13.30 6.88
N ALA A 55 6.20 13.12 7.10
CA ALA A 55 6.87 13.47 8.36
C ALA A 55 6.69 14.93 8.79
N PHE A 56 6.55 15.85 7.82
CA PHE A 56 6.48 17.29 8.07
C PHE A 56 5.08 17.88 7.87
N GLN A 57 4.06 17.08 7.54
CA GLN A 57 2.71 17.57 7.28
C GLN A 57 1.77 17.33 8.45
N ARG A 58 1.11 18.40 8.91
CA ARG A 58 0.00 18.29 9.87
C ARG A 58 -1.18 17.57 9.22
N GLY A 59 -1.79 16.65 9.95
CA GLY A 59 -2.92 15.85 9.46
C GLY A 59 -2.54 14.65 8.59
N ALA A 60 -1.24 14.34 8.45
CA ALA A 60 -0.79 13.11 7.79
C ALA A 60 -1.31 11.88 8.53
N ASN A 61 -2.04 11.02 7.82
CA ASN A 61 -2.61 9.79 8.34
C ASN A 61 -2.28 8.60 7.42
N PHE A 62 -2.81 7.42 7.72
CA PHE A 62 -2.52 6.21 6.96
C PHE A 62 -3.11 6.23 5.54
N THR A 63 -4.25 6.89 5.31
CA THR A 63 -4.83 6.95 3.95
C THR A 63 -4.00 7.82 3.03
N ASN A 64 -3.33 8.85 3.57
CA ASN A 64 -2.35 9.62 2.82
C ASN A 64 -1.23 8.73 2.25
N LEU A 65 -0.64 7.88 3.10
CA LEU A 65 0.43 6.97 2.67
C LEU A 65 -0.10 5.85 1.76
N ALA A 66 -1.26 5.26 2.09
CA ALA A 66 -1.85 4.21 1.27
C ALA A 66 -2.22 4.71 -0.15
N ALA A 67 -2.75 5.93 -0.26
CA ALA A 67 -3.03 6.56 -1.56
C ALA A 67 -1.75 6.85 -2.34
N ASP A 68 -0.69 7.33 -1.68
CA ASP A 68 0.62 7.52 -2.30
C ASP A 68 1.22 6.18 -2.78
N ILE A 69 1.12 5.11 -1.99
CA ILE A 69 1.55 3.74 -2.35
C ILE A 69 0.83 3.28 -3.62
N ILE A 70 -0.51 3.31 -3.62
CA ILE A 70 -1.32 2.85 -4.76
C ILE A 70 -0.96 3.64 -6.00
N PHE A 71 -1.05 4.97 -5.92
CA PHE A 71 -0.89 5.85 -7.07
C PHE A 71 0.53 5.79 -7.65
N ASP A 72 1.55 5.99 -6.81
CA ASP A 72 2.91 6.15 -7.33
C ASP A 72 3.47 4.80 -7.82
N LEU A 73 3.11 3.66 -7.20
CA LEU A 73 3.54 2.35 -7.70
C LEU A 73 2.81 1.95 -8.97
N SER A 74 1.52 2.26 -9.12
CA SER A 74 0.77 1.90 -10.33
C SER A 74 1.10 2.77 -11.54
N THR A 75 1.55 4.02 -11.34
CA THR A 75 1.73 5.00 -12.43
C THR A 75 3.18 5.32 -12.79
N LYS A 76 4.14 5.23 -11.85
CA LYS A 76 5.52 5.71 -12.07
C LYS A 76 6.50 4.65 -12.59
N ASN A 77 6.02 3.46 -12.93
CA ASN A 77 6.80 2.36 -13.53
C ASN A 77 8.14 2.09 -12.81
N LYS A 78 8.08 1.87 -11.50
CA LYS A 78 9.27 1.62 -10.66
C LYS A 78 9.87 0.24 -10.84
N PHE A 79 9.12 -0.68 -11.42
CA PHE A 79 9.55 -2.02 -11.76
C PHE A 79 9.42 -2.23 -13.26
N THR A 80 10.22 -3.15 -13.80
CA THR A 80 10.17 -3.50 -15.23
C THR A 80 8.81 -4.05 -15.64
N ASP A 81 8.17 -4.81 -14.76
CA ASP A 81 6.81 -5.33 -14.92
C ASP A 81 6.13 -5.43 -13.54
N GLY A 82 4.81 -5.64 -13.53
CA GLY A 82 4.04 -5.97 -12.34
C GLY A 82 3.68 -4.80 -11.44
N ASN A 83 3.97 -3.56 -11.84
CA ASN A 83 3.71 -2.34 -11.07
C ASN A 83 2.31 -2.28 -10.44
N LYS A 84 1.25 -2.64 -11.18
CA LYS A 84 -0.14 -2.69 -10.69
C LYS A 84 -0.34 -3.73 -9.57
N ARG A 85 0.20 -4.95 -9.75
CA ARG A 85 0.15 -6.03 -8.77
C ARG A 85 0.97 -5.69 -7.52
N THR A 86 2.17 -5.14 -7.72
CA THR A 86 3.02 -4.66 -6.63
C THR A 86 2.33 -3.56 -5.83
N ALA A 87 1.64 -2.62 -6.47
CA ALA A 87 0.86 -1.59 -5.80
C ALA A 87 -0.23 -2.19 -4.89
N LEU A 88 -1.02 -3.13 -5.42
CA LEU A 88 -2.09 -3.80 -4.68
C LEU A 88 -1.53 -4.63 -3.49
N LEU A 89 -0.50 -5.44 -3.72
CA LEU A 89 0.12 -6.23 -2.66
C LEU A 89 0.74 -5.35 -1.57
N THR A 90 1.45 -4.29 -1.96
CA THR A 90 2.08 -3.37 -1.00
C THR A 90 1.04 -2.72 -0.11
N VAL A 91 -0.10 -2.27 -0.67
CA VAL A 91 -1.13 -1.62 0.15
C VAL A 91 -1.87 -2.62 1.05
N LEU A 92 -2.10 -3.85 0.61
CA LEU A 92 -2.69 -4.91 1.44
C LEU A 92 -1.79 -5.26 2.63
N TYR A 93 -0.49 -5.44 2.39
CA TYR A 93 0.48 -5.66 3.48
C TYR A 93 0.59 -4.45 4.39
N PHE A 94 0.51 -3.24 3.82
CA PHE A 94 0.49 -2.01 4.61
C PHE A 94 -0.71 -1.95 5.56
N PHE A 95 -1.91 -2.31 5.10
CA PHE A 95 -3.10 -2.37 5.95
C PHE A 95 -2.95 -3.41 7.07
N LYS A 96 -2.44 -4.61 6.76
CA LYS A 96 -2.17 -5.65 7.76
C LYS A 96 -1.11 -5.22 8.79
N MET A 97 0.01 -4.64 8.33
CA MET A 97 1.06 -4.09 9.19
C MET A 97 0.51 -3.02 10.14
N SER A 98 -0.41 -2.19 9.65
CA SER A 98 -1.06 -1.11 10.39
C SER A 98 -2.15 -1.60 11.36
N GLY A 99 -2.54 -2.87 11.29
CA GLY A 99 -3.59 -3.47 12.11
C GLY A 99 -5.01 -3.19 11.61
N PHE A 100 -5.19 -2.81 10.35
CA PHE A 100 -6.51 -2.63 9.75
C PHE A 100 -7.09 -3.95 9.25
N TRP A 101 -8.40 -4.14 9.46
CA TRP A 101 -9.14 -5.23 8.83
C TRP A 101 -9.50 -4.83 7.41
N VAL A 102 -9.02 -5.60 6.43
CA VAL A 102 -9.36 -5.39 5.03
C VAL A 102 -10.80 -5.88 4.81
N VAL A 103 -11.68 -5.00 4.37
CA VAL A 103 -13.07 -5.34 4.03
C VAL A 103 -13.06 -5.96 2.65
N GLN A 104 -13.81 -7.05 2.46
CA GLN A 104 -14.03 -7.58 1.10
C GLN A 104 -14.95 -6.62 0.34
N PRO A 105 -14.45 -5.95 -0.71
CA PRO A 105 -15.25 -5.00 -1.45
C PRO A 105 -16.27 -5.74 -2.35
N ASN A 106 -17.39 -5.08 -2.59
CA ASN A 106 -18.39 -5.48 -3.58
C ASN A 106 -18.45 -4.38 -4.64
N PRO A 107 -18.26 -4.68 -5.94
CA PRO A 107 -18.12 -6.01 -6.58
C PRO A 107 -16.76 -6.71 -6.37
N VAL A 108 -16.70 -8.01 -6.67
CA VAL A 108 -15.50 -8.86 -6.56
C VAL A 108 -14.32 -8.41 -7.42
N ASP A 109 -14.55 -7.54 -8.40
CA ASP A 109 -13.52 -6.95 -9.26
C ASP A 109 -13.09 -5.55 -8.83
N TYR A 110 -13.48 -5.13 -7.62
CA TYR A 110 -13.18 -3.80 -7.12
C TYR A 110 -11.68 -3.54 -7.01
N TRP A 111 -10.88 -4.50 -6.53
CA TRP A 111 -9.45 -4.29 -6.31
C TRP A 111 -8.69 -4.01 -7.61
N ASP A 112 -8.95 -4.77 -8.66
CA ASP A 112 -8.32 -4.54 -9.96
C ASP A 112 -8.84 -3.25 -10.61
N LYS A 113 -10.14 -2.98 -10.55
CA LYS A 113 -10.72 -1.73 -11.05
C LYS A 113 -10.19 -0.49 -10.33
N LEU A 114 -9.97 -0.57 -9.02
CA LEU A 114 -9.38 0.52 -8.24
C LEU A 114 -8.02 0.92 -8.84
N ILE A 115 -7.14 -0.07 -9.07
CA ILE A 115 -5.82 0.17 -9.64
C ILE A 115 -5.90 0.62 -11.10
N GLU A 116 -6.74 -0.02 -11.92
CA GLU A 116 -6.92 0.35 -13.34
C GLU A 116 -7.43 1.79 -13.49
N ASN A 117 -8.45 2.17 -12.72
CA ASN A 117 -9.01 3.52 -12.74
C ASN A 117 -7.94 4.58 -12.41
N VAL A 118 -7.06 4.32 -11.43
CA VAL A 118 -5.98 5.24 -11.09
C VAL A 118 -5.03 5.47 -12.26
N VAL A 119 -4.66 4.39 -12.96
CA VAL A 119 -3.78 4.48 -14.14
C VAL A 119 -4.49 5.22 -15.28
N GLU A 120 -5.74 4.87 -15.56
CA GLU A 120 -6.54 5.53 -16.61
C GLU A 120 -6.75 7.02 -16.33
N GLU A 121 -7.07 7.39 -15.08
CA GLU A 121 -7.23 8.79 -14.68
C GLU A 121 -5.92 9.57 -14.85
N PHE A 122 -4.79 8.96 -14.50
CA PHE A 122 -3.48 9.58 -14.67
C PHE A 122 -3.09 9.75 -16.15
N GLU A 123 -3.36 8.76 -16.99
CA GLU A 123 -3.12 8.83 -18.44
C GLU A 123 -4.00 9.89 -19.14
N GLN A 124 -5.20 10.13 -18.62
CA GLN A 124 -6.08 11.22 -19.04
C GLN A 124 -5.61 12.60 -18.56
N SER A 125 -4.41 12.70 -17.99
CA SER A 125 -3.79 13.95 -17.50
C SER A 125 -4.61 14.66 -16.41
N LYS A 126 -5.37 13.92 -15.61
CA LYS A 126 -5.99 14.47 -14.40
C LYS A 126 -4.93 14.82 -13.37
N ASP A 127 -5.23 15.78 -12.49
CA ASP A 127 -4.31 16.20 -11.44
C ASP A 127 -4.01 15.01 -10.49
N PRO A 128 -2.73 14.63 -10.30
CA PRO A 128 -2.35 13.58 -9.36
C PRO A 128 -2.94 13.75 -7.95
N GLU A 129 -3.08 14.98 -7.45
CA GLU A 129 -3.60 15.21 -6.10
C GLU A 129 -5.12 14.98 -6.03
N GLU A 130 -5.87 15.27 -7.09
CA GLU A 130 -7.30 14.94 -7.20
C GLU A 130 -7.51 13.41 -7.20
N ILE A 131 -6.68 12.66 -7.93
CA ILE A 131 -6.73 11.19 -7.94
C ILE A 131 -6.45 10.64 -6.55
N LYS A 132 -5.42 11.17 -5.87
CA LYS A 132 -5.04 10.76 -4.50
C LYS A 132 -6.10 11.14 -3.47
N GLN A 133 -6.79 12.26 -3.65
CA GLN A 133 -7.92 12.64 -2.79
C GLN A 133 -9.06 11.62 -2.89
N LYS A 134 -9.50 11.28 -4.11
CA LYS A 134 -10.52 10.23 -4.32
C LYS A 134 -10.10 8.88 -3.75
N LEU A 135 -8.83 8.51 -3.91
CA LEU A 135 -8.31 7.26 -3.34
C LEU A 135 -8.40 7.23 -1.81
N ARG A 136 -8.10 8.35 -1.13
CA ARG A 136 -8.21 8.44 0.34
C ARG A 136 -9.64 8.19 0.81
N GLU A 137 -10.62 8.77 0.12
CA GLU A 137 -12.06 8.57 0.40
C GLU A 137 -12.45 7.10 0.17
N GLN A 138 -12.08 6.53 -0.97
CA GLN A 138 -12.38 5.13 -1.29
C GLN A 138 -11.78 4.13 -0.29
N ILE A 139 -10.55 4.39 0.18
CA ILE A 139 -9.89 3.55 1.20
C ILE A 139 -10.69 3.55 2.51
N LEU A 140 -11.07 4.73 3.00
CA LEU A 140 -11.82 4.87 4.25
C LEU A 140 -13.20 4.21 4.17
N GLU A 141 -13.90 4.40 3.05
CA GLU A 141 -15.28 3.97 2.92
C GLU A 141 -15.44 2.49 2.58
N ASN A 142 -14.49 1.90 1.83
CA ASN A 142 -14.72 0.62 1.17
C ASN A 142 -13.67 -0.46 1.45
N LEU A 143 -12.47 -0.09 1.90
CA LEU A 143 -11.34 -1.03 1.91
C LEU A 143 -10.91 -1.48 3.28
N ILE A 144 -11.22 -0.71 4.31
CA ILE A 144 -10.84 -1.04 5.67
C ILE A 144 -12.00 -0.84 6.64
N SER A 145 -12.02 -1.63 7.70
CA SER A 145 -12.82 -1.36 8.88
C SER A 145 -11.92 -0.77 9.96
N VAL A 146 -12.26 0.44 10.40
CA VAL A 146 -11.65 1.07 11.56
C VAL A 146 -12.48 0.68 12.77
N ASP A 147 -11.84 0.12 13.81
CA ASP A 147 -12.53 -0.07 15.09
C ASP A 147 -12.85 1.32 15.69
N PRO A 148 -14.12 1.63 16.04
CA PRO A 148 -14.56 2.97 16.48
C PRO A 148 -13.76 3.57 17.63
N LYS A 149 -13.13 2.74 18.48
CA LYS A 149 -12.24 3.23 19.55
C LYS A 149 -10.97 3.91 19.03
N TYR A 150 -10.79 3.95 17.71
CA TYR A 150 -9.66 4.55 17.02
C TYR A 150 -10.06 5.59 15.96
N GLU A 151 -11.35 6.00 15.89
CA GLU A 151 -11.87 6.93 14.87
C GLU A 151 -11.41 8.39 15.03
N ASP A 152 -10.99 8.82 16.22
CA ASP A 152 -10.54 10.19 16.45
C ASP A 152 -9.25 10.23 17.30
N VAL A 153 -8.12 10.45 16.63
CA VAL A 153 -6.89 10.93 17.28
C VAL A 153 -6.54 12.27 16.66
N THR A 154 -7.45 13.23 16.81
CA THR A 154 -7.23 14.62 16.46
C THR A 154 -6.81 15.36 17.73
N GLU A 155 -5.59 15.91 17.67
CA GLU A 155 -4.99 16.95 18.54
C GLU A 155 -5.13 16.77 20.08
N GLU A 156 -3.98 16.62 20.76
CA GLU A 156 -3.80 16.64 22.24
C GLU A 156 -3.88 15.33 23.04
N THR A 157 -3.78 14.16 22.42
CA THR A 157 -3.58 12.91 23.20
C THR A 157 -2.10 12.65 23.46
N GLU A 158 -1.73 12.68 24.75
CA GLU A 158 -0.46 12.16 25.26
C GLU A 158 -0.16 10.81 24.61
N ILE A 159 1.06 10.67 24.11
CA ILE A 159 1.50 9.46 23.43
C ILE A 159 1.46 8.34 24.46
N ASP A 160 0.66 7.30 24.24
CA ASP A 160 0.79 6.07 25.03
C ASP A 160 2.20 5.51 24.80
N PRO A 161 3.09 5.52 25.82
CA PRO A 161 4.46 5.03 25.68
C PRO A 161 4.53 3.52 25.41
N GLU A 162 3.41 2.80 25.59
CA GLU A 162 3.28 1.36 25.28
C GLU A 162 2.79 1.09 23.84
N SER A 163 2.57 2.13 23.03
CA SER A 163 2.16 1.93 21.62
C SER A 163 3.27 1.23 20.82
N GLU A 164 2.96 0.04 20.28
CA GLU A 164 3.90 -0.75 19.47
C GLU A 164 4.44 0.05 18.29
N ILE A 165 5.75 0.29 18.30
CA ILE A 165 6.47 0.91 17.17
C ILE A 165 6.56 -0.11 16.04
N ILE A 166 6.11 0.27 14.84
CA ILE A 166 6.30 -0.54 13.63
C ILE A 166 7.78 -0.49 13.25
N THR A 167 8.45 -1.64 13.32
CA THR A 167 9.87 -1.80 12.97
C THR A 167 10.05 -2.76 11.79
N ALA A 168 11.23 -2.74 11.17
CA ALA A 168 11.61 -3.71 10.14
C ALA A 168 11.55 -5.17 10.65
N GLU A 169 11.90 -5.41 11.91
CA GLU A 169 11.87 -6.75 12.51
C GLU A 169 10.45 -7.26 12.72
N TYR A 170 9.53 -6.37 13.12
CA TYR A 170 8.10 -6.67 13.19
C TYR A 170 7.56 -7.09 11.82
N VAL A 171 7.92 -6.36 10.75
CA VAL A 171 7.52 -6.71 9.38
C VAL A 171 8.07 -8.07 8.97
N LYS A 172 9.37 -8.31 9.14
CA LYS A 172 10.01 -9.59 8.77
C LYS A 172 9.39 -10.79 9.48
N SER A 173 9.03 -10.62 10.76
CA SER A 173 8.42 -11.67 11.58
C SER A 173 7.00 -12.03 11.14
N ASN A 174 6.25 -11.08 10.59
CA ASN A 174 4.84 -11.26 10.22
C ASN A 174 4.59 -11.44 8.72
N MET A 175 5.56 -11.08 7.86
CA MET A 175 5.38 -11.05 6.41
C MET A 175 4.87 -12.38 5.83
N ARG A 176 5.40 -13.52 6.28
CA ARG A 176 4.98 -14.85 5.79
C ARG A 176 3.51 -15.12 6.07
N LEU A 177 3.01 -14.70 7.24
CA LEU A 177 1.61 -14.84 7.60
C LEU A 177 0.74 -13.98 6.67
N TRP A 178 1.10 -12.71 6.47
CA TRP A 178 0.35 -11.81 5.60
C TRP A 178 0.33 -12.29 4.14
N GLN A 179 1.44 -12.83 3.65
CA GLN A 179 1.52 -13.46 2.33
C GLN A 179 0.58 -14.66 2.22
N GLN A 180 0.54 -15.51 3.25
CA GLN A 180 -0.37 -16.66 3.28
C GLN A 180 -1.84 -16.21 3.27
N GLU A 181 -2.20 -15.25 4.13
CA GLU A 181 -3.58 -14.72 4.18
C GLU A 181 -4.02 -14.12 2.84
N VAL A 182 -3.13 -13.41 2.14
CA VAL A 182 -3.42 -12.89 0.79
C VAL A 182 -3.60 -14.02 -0.23
N ARG A 183 -2.79 -15.08 -0.17
CA ARG A 183 -2.89 -16.23 -1.08
C ARG A 183 -4.16 -17.06 -0.85
N GLU A 184 -4.67 -17.08 0.38
CA GLU A 184 -5.89 -17.78 0.76
C GLU A 184 -7.17 -16.98 0.42
N ASP A 185 -7.05 -15.67 0.17
CA ASP A 185 -8.17 -14.84 -0.28
C ASP A 185 -8.35 -14.95 -1.81
N GLU A 186 -9.34 -15.76 -2.22
CA GLU A 186 -9.65 -16.01 -3.63
C GLU A 186 -9.98 -14.74 -4.41
N VAL A 187 -10.68 -13.77 -3.79
CA VAL A 187 -11.09 -12.53 -4.47
C VAL A 187 -9.86 -11.68 -4.79
N ILE A 188 -8.97 -11.51 -3.80
CA ILE A 188 -7.72 -10.78 -3.99
C ILE A 188 -6.84 -11.47 -5.04
N MET A 189 -6.70 -12.80 -4.97
CA MET A 189 -5.88 -13.55 -5.92
C MET A 189 -6.41 -13.46 -7.35
N GLU A 190 -7.73 -13.53 -7.55
CA GLU A 190 -8.33 -13.35 -8.88
C GLU A 190 -8.13 -11.92 -9.41
N SER A 191 -8.22 -10.89 -8.56
CA SER A 191 -7.86 -9.52 -8.95
C SER A 191 -6.39 -9.41 -9.35
N LEU A 192 -5.47 -10.00 -8.59
CA LEU A 192 -4.04 -10.00 -8.92
C LEU A 192 -3.74 -10.68 -10.25
N LYS A 193 -4.42 -11.80 -10.56
CA LYS A 193 -4.33 -12.46 -11.87
C LYS A 193 -4.88 -11.59 -12.99
N ARG A 194 -6.02 -10.91 -12.81
CA ARG A 194 -6.54 -10.00 -13.84
C ARG A 194 -5.56 -8.85 -14.14
N LEU A 195 -4.88 -8.34 -13.11
CA LEU A 195 -3.83 -7.33 -13.25
C LEU A 195 -2.53 -7.85 -13.91
N SER A 196 -2.37 -9.15 -14.16
CA SER A 196 -1.22 -9.68 -14.92
C SER A 196 -1.46 -9.79 -16.42
N VAL A 197 -2.70 -9.63 -16.89
CA VAL A 197 -3.09 -9.88 -18.29
C VAL A 197 -3.04 -8.61 -19.16
N LYS A 198 -2.80 -7.42 -18.56
CA LYS A 198 -2.84 -6.12 -19.24
C LYS A 198 -1.65 -5.21 -18.90
#